data_AF-A0A2E4ME89-F1
#
_entry.id   AF-A0A2E4ME89-F1
#
_cell.length_a   1.000
_cell.length_b   1.000
_cell.length_c   1.000
_cell.angle_alpha   90.00
_cell.angle_beta   90.00
_cell.angle_gamma   90.00
#
_symmetry.space_group_name_H-M   'P 1'
#
loop_
_entity.id
_entity.type
_entity.pdbx_description
1 polymer ?
#
loop_
_entity_poly.entity_id
_entity_poly.type
_entity_poly.pdbx_seq_one_letter_code
_entity_poly.pdbx_strand_id
1 'polypeptide(L)'
;MLLTTVLFSQNSGYSLSFDGVDDYVEIPASSDYDFSDEDAFSLSFWVNFSDVSSEQYIFSAEDMFWVYLDGTGEIKFRYRNHPSGNWPEFNSSFSPEVGVWYHIAITTDNGASKIYVSGLLDEESNVSISGLTANGNNSRNLELGARKVYSGNPTKFLHGNLDDVAMWNEAITASEVFSIYDQGVIVDLSSNASNYNSSSNLVCYWRFNEGQGSATTDLSANNNGSVIGASWSTSTSLVAFKPQTKAELQTAVDLWVSDNASALSTYGEINTWDVSLITDMRGLIRETTFNDDISS
;
A
#
# COMPACT_ATOMS: atom_id res chain seq x y z
N MET A 1 6.29 -12.77 -34.07
CA MET A 1 5.12 -12.26 -33.33
C MET A 1 5.68 -11.19 -32.40
N LEU A 2 5.34 -9.93 -32.65
CA LEU A 2 5.89 -8.78 -31.93
C LEU A 2 5.39 -8.82 -30.49
N LEU A 3 6.27 -8.95 -29.51
CA LEU A 3 5.96 -8.53 -28.15
C LEU A 3 6.06 -7.01 -28.14
N THR A 4 4.90 -6.36 -28.07
CA THR A 4 4.82 -4.95 -27.75
C THR A 4 5.03 -4.83 -26.24
N THR A 5 6.27 -4.66 -25.79
CA THR A 5 6.55 -4.34 -24.39
C THR A 5 6.09 -2.91 -24.16
N VAL A 6 5.03 -2.74 -23.36
CA VAL A 6 4.61 -1.43 -22.88
C VAL A 6 5.69 -0.96 -21.91
N LEU A 7 6.40 0.10 -22.28
CA LEU A 7 7.34 0.79 -21.41
C LEU A 7 6.53 1.54 -20.35
N PHE A 8 6.57 1.08 -19.10
CA PHE A 8 6.36 1.96 -17.95
C PHE A 8 7.71 2.09 -17.25
N SER A 9 8.35 3.24 -17.41
CA SER A 9 9.47 3.63 -16.56
C SER A 9 8.92 3.90 -15.16
N GLN A 10 9.40 3.20 -14.14
CA GLN A 10 9.56 3.83 -12.84
C GLN A 10 10.94 3.47 -12.30
N ASN A 11 11.83 4.47 -12.36
CA ASN A 11 13.04 4.58 -11.55
C ASN A 11 12.67 4.41 -10.07
N SER A 12 13.63 4.00 -9.24
CA SER A 12 13.70 4.26 -7.79
C SER A 12 12.43 4.92 -7.22
N GLY A 13 11.54 4.11 -6.63
CA GLY A 13 10.25 4.61 -6.18
C GLY A 13 10.38 5.79 -5.20
N TYR A 14 9.28 6.48 -5.00
CA TYR A 14 9.11 7.40 -3.89
C TYR A 14 8.03 6.86 -2.96
N SER A 15 8.02 7.34 -1.74
CA SER A 15 6.85 7.29 -0.86
C SER A 15 6.46 8.70 -0.48
N LEU A 16 5.32 8.85 0.18
CA LEU A 16 4.94 10.11 0.79
C LEU A 16 5.29 10.09 2.28
N SER A 17 6.04 11.09 2.75
CA SER A 17 6.49 11.24 4.14
C SER A 17 5.65 12.28 4.88
N PHE A 18 5.25 11.91 6.08
CA PHE A 18 4.39 12.64 6.99
C PHE A 18 5.14 12.85 8.31
N ASP A 19 5.26 14.11 8.74
CA ASP A 19 6.02 14.49 9.95
C ASP A 19 5.20 14.42 11.25
N GLY A 20 3.88 14.22 11.13
CA GLY A 20 2.93 14.15 12.23
C GLY A 20 2.48 15.49 12.81
N VAL A 21 2.68 16.59 12.08
CA VAL A 21 2.29 17.95 12.50
C VAL A 21 1.08 18.47 11.73
N ASP A 22 1.16 18.54 10.40
CA ASP A 22 0.09 19.09 9.55
C ASP A 22 -0.03 18.40 8.16
N ASP A 23 0.63 17.26 8.01
CA ASP A 23 0.76 16.52 6.75
C ASP A 23 -0.42 15.59 6.45
N TYR A 24 -1.04 15.71 5.28
CA TYR A 24 -2.07 14.77 4.80
C TYR A 24 -2.28 14.84 3.28
N VAL A 25 -2.93 13.82 2.72
CA VAL A 25 -3.49 13.86 1.36
C VAL A 25 -4.99 14.04 1.45
N GLU A 26 -5.52 15.01 0.72
CA GLU A 26 -6.97 15.23 0.59
C GLU A 26 -7.47 14.71 -0.76
N ILE A 27 -8.34 13.71 -0.73
CA ILE A 27 -9.00 13.15 -1.91
C ILE A 27 -10.46 13.60 -1.93
N PRO A 28 -10.91 14.30 -2.99
CA PRO A 28 -12.30 14.73 -3.10
C PRO A 28 -13.27 13.56 -3.02
N ALA A 29 -14.32 13.73 -2.22
CA ALA A 29 -15.51 12.88 -2.16
C ALA A 29 -15.89 12.21 -3.50
N SER A 30 -16.04 10.87 -3.51
CA SER A 30 -16.41 10.08 -4.69
C SER A 30 -17.33 8.91 -4.36
N SER A 31 -18.20 8.52 -5.28
CA SER A 31 -19.03 7.31 -5.14
C SER A 31 -18.21 6.02 -5.20
N ASP A 32 -16.97 6.08 -5.70
CA ASP A 32 -16.11 4.90 -5.89
C ASP A 32 -15.75 4.20 -4.57
N TYR A 33 -15.84 4.91 -3.45
CA TYR A 33 -15.56 4.40 -2.10
C TYR A 33 -16.68 4.71 -1.09
N ASP A 34 -17.93 4.82 -1.57
CA ASP A 34 -19.15 4.93 -0.73
C ASP A 34 -19.71 3.53 -0.41
N PHE A 35 -18.98 2.77 0.41
CA PHE A 35 -19.33 1.37 0.73
C PHE A 35 -20.47 1.26 1.77
N SER A 36 -21.25 0.19 1.68
CA SER A 36 -22.25 -0.25 2.66
C SER A 36 -21.85 -1.54 3.38
N ASP A 37 -22.65 -1.95 4.38
CA ASP A 37 -22.51 -3.19 5.11
C ASP A 37 -22.87 -4.45 4.29
N GLU A 38 -23.52 -4.28 3.14
CA GLU A 38 -23.80 -5.33 2.16
C GLU A 38 -22.68 -5.46 1.11
N ASP A 39 -21.79 -4.47 1.00
CA ASP A 39 -20.72 -4.46 0.01
C ASP A 39 -19.49 -5.23 0.51
N ALA A 40 -18.86 -5.96 -0.41
CA ALA A 40 -17.52 -6.45 -0.21
C ALA A 40 -16.51 -5.38 -0.67
N PHE A 41 -15.49 -5.10 0.13
CA PHE A 41 -14.45 -4.14 -0.23
C PHE A 41 -13.12 -4.48 0.45
N SER A 42 -12.05 -3.90 -0.07
CA SER A 42 -10.72 -4.06 0.50
C SER A 42 -9.94 -2.76 0.50
N LEU A 43 -9.07 -2.60 1.50
CA LEU A 43 -8.08 -1.54 1.60
C LEU A 43 -6.70 -2.20 1.63
N SER A 44 -5.72 -1.60 0.97
CA SER A 44 -4.33 -2.04 1.04
C SER A 44 -3.38 -0.85 1.01
N PHE A 45 -2.30 -0.92 1.77
CA PHE A 45 -1.27 0.10 1.78
C PHE A 45 0.02 -0.45 2.38
N TRP A 46 1.13 0.16 2.00
CA TRP A 46 2.38 0.03 2.73
C TRP A 46 2.55 1.21 3.67
N VAL A 47 3.05 0.94 4.88
CA VAL A 47 3.31 1.96 5.89
C VAL A 47 4.62 1.71 6.61
N ASN A 48 5.34 2.77 6.92
CA ASN A 48 6.50 2.79 7.81
C ASN A 48 6.28 3.85 8.88
N PHE A 49 6.26 3.47 10.15
CA PHE A 49 6.00 4.40 11.25
C PHE A 49 7.30 4.99 11.80
N SER A 50 7.31 6.30 12.06
CA SER A 50 8.39 6.98 12.81
C SER A 50 8.04 7.20 14.29
N ASP A 51 6.77 7.06 14.66
CA ASP A 51 6.26 6.94 16.03
C ASP A 51 5.15 5.88 16.06
N VAL A 52 5.11 5.08 17.13
CA VAL A 52 4.07 4.05 17.35
C VAL A 52 3.37 4.21 18.70
N SER A 53 3.66 5.31 19.42
CA SER A 53 3.15 5.57 20.77
C SER A 53 1.97 6.54 20.81
N SER A 54 1.64 7.16 19.68
CA SER A 54 0.54 8.12 19.55
C SER A 54 -0.55 7.60 18.61
N GLU A 55 -1.78 8.05 18.88
CA GLU A 55 -2.91 7.81 17.98
C GLU A 55 -2.77 8.66 16.71
N GLN A 56 -2.79 8.00 15.56
CA GLN A 56 -2.52 8.60 14.25
C GLN A 56 -3.27 7.86 13.14
N TYR A 57 -3.77 8.58 12.15
CA TYR A 57 -4.68 8.04 11.15
C TYR A 57 -4.01 7.82 9.80
N ILE A 58 -4.26 6.64 9.21
CA ILE A 58 -3.83 6.31 7.85
C ILE A 58 -4.96 6.63 6.88
N PHE A 59 -6.19 6.18 7.17
CA PHE A 59 -7.40 6.52 6.42
C PHE A 59 -8.40 7.21 7.34
N SER A 60 -8.99 8.28 6.84
CA SER A 60 -10.15 8.94 7.45
C SER A 60 -11.16 9.26 6.38
N ALA A 61 -12.26 8.52 6.38
CA ALA A 61 -13.45 8.85 5.60
C ALA A 61 -14.57 9.14 6.59
N GLU A 62 -14.74 10.42 6.93
CA GLU A 62 -15.69 10.83 7.96
C GLU A 62 -17.09 10.29 7.63
N ASP A 63 -17.75 9.77 8.67
CA ASP A 63 -19.05 9.09 8.60
C ASP A 63 -19.06 7.70 7.93
N MET A 64 -17.92 7.16 7.50
CA MET A 64 -17.83 5.83 6.86
C MET A 64 -16.88 4.90 7.60
N PHE A 65 -15.57 5.11 7.47
CA PHE A 65 -14.55 4.24 8.05
C PHE A 65 -13.25 4.98 8.35
N TRP A 66 -12.45 4.37 9.23
CA TRP A 66 -11.15 4.83 9.62
C TRP A 66 -10.19 3.66 9.77
N VAL A 67 -8.96 3.86 9.33
CA VAL A 67 -7.83 2.99 9.63
C VAL A 67 -6.79 3.83 10.35
N TYR A 68 -6.40 3.42 11.55
CA TYR A 68 -5.50 4.20 12.38
C TYR A 68 -4.66 3.31 13.28
N LEU A 69 -3.48 3.79 13.69
CA LEU A 69 -2.72 3.21 14.77
C LEU A 69 -3.17 3.90 16.06
N ASP A 70 -3.48 3.14 17.10
CA ASP A 70 -3.79 3.73 18.40
C ASP A 70 -2.54 3.95 19.27
N GLY A 71 -2.70 4.65 20.39
CA GLY A 71 -1.58 4.94 21.29
C GLY A 71 -1.01 3.72 22.04
N THR A 72 -1.53 2.52 21.80
CA THR A 72 -0.97 1.26 22.31
C THR A 72 -0.16 0.51 21.25
N GLY A 73 -0.16 1.00 20.00
CA GLY A 73 0.58 0.41 18.91
C GLY A 73 -0.20 -0.67 18.16
N GLU A 74 -1.54 -0.70 18.24
CA GLU A 74 -2.38 -1.61 17.46
C GLU A 74 -2.97 -0.90 16.24
N ILE A 75 -2.99 -1.57 15.09
CA ILE A 75 -3.71 -1.10 13.90
C ILE A 75 -5.19 -1.41 14.09
N LYS A 76 -6.03 -0.41 13.84
CA LYS A 76 -7.47 -0.47 14.07
C LYS A 76 -8.23 -0.10 12.82
N PHE A 77 -9.20 -0.94 12.51
CA PHE A 77 -10.24 -0.66 11.55
C PHE A 77 -11.55 -0.35 12.28
N ARG A 78 -12.05 0.86 12.10
CA ARG A 78 -13.30 1.32 12.69
C ARG A 78 -14.23 1.76 11.59
N TYR A 79 -15.52 1.46 11.73
CA TYR A 79 -16.54 1.91 10.80
C TYR A 79 -17.71 2.53 11.57
N ARG A 80 -18.50 3.34 10.87
CA ARG A 80 -19.73 3.90 11.43
C ARG A 80 -20.85 2.88 11.37
N ASN A 81 -21.52 2.65 12.50
CA ASN A 81 -22.79 1.92 12.53
C ASN A 81 -23.94 2.92 12.73
N HIS A 82 -24.69 3.19 11.66
CA HIS A 82 -25.92 3.98 11.69
C HIS A 82 -27.15 3.05 11.80
N PRO A 83 -28.15 3.33 12.65
CA PRO A 83 -28.37 4.53 13.46
C PRO A 83 -27.92 4.38 14.93
N SER A 84 -27.26 3.27 15.29
CA SER A 84 -27.07 2.88 16.70
C SER A 84 -26.10 3.76 17.50
N GLY A 85 -25.35 4.64 16.82
CA GLY A 85 -24.36 5.51 17.46
C GLY A 85 -23.15 4.75 18.03
N ASN A 86 -23.05 3.46 17.72
CA ASN A 86 -21.88 2.64 18.04
C ASN A 86 -20.84 2.75 16.92
N TRP A 87 -19.58 2.56 17.28
CA TRP A 87 -18.43 2.64 16.39
C TRP A 87 -17.69 1.33 16.52
N PRO A 88 -18.17 0.26 15.88
CA PRO A 88 -17.51 -1.01 16.05
C PRO A 88 -16.11 -0.91 15.46
N GLU A 89 -15.24 -1.64 16.10
CA GLU A 89 -13.81 -1.54 15.93
C GLU A 89 -13.25 -2.95 15.94
N PHE A 90 -12.29 -3.16 15.06
CA PHE A 90 -11.58 -4.40 14.89
C PHE A 90 -10.10 -4.07 14.85
N ASN A 91 -9.32 -4.69 15.73
CA ASN A 91 -7.91 -4.41 15.91
C ASN A 91 -7.04 -5.58 15.48
N SER A 92 -5.83 -5.28 15.02
CA SER A 92 -4.76 -6.24 14.87
C SER A 92 -4.29 -6.74 16.25
N SER A 93 -3.67 -7.92 16.27
CA SER A 93 -2.83 -8.38 17.38
C SER A 93 -1.37 -7.95 17.23
N PHE A 94 -1.03 -7.48 16.02
CA PHE A 94 0.28 -6.99 15.63
C PHE A 94 0.58 -5.58 16.16
N SER A 95 1.84 -5.37 16.60
CA SER A 95 2.40 -4.05 16.91
C SER A 95 3.62 -3.75 16.03
N PRO A 96 3.64 -2.64 15.28
CA PRO A 96 4.73 -2.31 14.38
C PRO A 96 5.98 -1.82 15.12
N GLU A 97 7.14 -2.10 14.53
CA GLU A 97 8.41 -1.47 14.92
C GLU A 97 8.62 -0.18 14.14
N VAL A 98 9.22 0.82 14.79
CA VAL A 98 9.59 2.09 14.15
C VAL A 98 10.64 1.85 13.07
N GLY A 99 10.45 2.48 11.91
CA GLY A 99 11.39 2.42 10.79
C GLY A 99 11.27 1.18 9.92
N VAL A 100 10.31 0.29 10.19
CA VAL A 100 10.06 -0.93 9.39
C VAL A 100 8.84 -0.76 8.50
N TRP A 101 8.96 -1.16 7.23
CA TRP A 101 7.85 -1.19 6.29
C TRP A 101 6.98 -2.43 6.52
N TYR A 102 5.67 -2.21 6.58
CA TYR A 102 4.67 -3.26 6.64
C TYR A 102 3.62 -3.06 5.55
N HIS A 103 3.26 -4.14 4.89
CA HIS A 103 2.06 -4.20 4.06
C HIS A 103 0.87 -4.50 4.96
N ILE A 104 -0.15 -3.65 4.91
CA ILE A 104 -1.41 -3.88 5.62
C ILE A 104 -2.50 -4.03 4.57
N ALA A 105 -3.32 -5.07 4.72
CA ALA A 105 -4.55 -5.22 3.96
C ALA A 105 -5.73 -5.49 4.88
N ILE A 106 -6.87 -4.89 4.57
CA ILE A 106 -8.14 -5.09 5.28
C ILE A 106 -9.16 -5.53 4.23
N THR A 107 -9.83 -6.65 4.47
CA THR A 107 -10.89 -7.15 3.58
C THR A 107 -12.17 -7.26 4.36
N THR A 108 -13.28 -6.79 3.79
CA THR A 108 -14.61 -6.90 4.37
C THR A 108 -15.54 -7.55 3.35
N ASP A 109 -16.31 -8.55 3.79
CA ASP A 109 -17.37 -9.20 2.98
C ASP A 109 -18.58 -9.49 3.88
N ASN A 110 -19.72 -8.89 3.57
CA ASN A 110 -20.97 -9.02 4.33
C ASN A 110 -20.76 -8.81 5.85
N GLY A 111 -19.92 -7.83 6.16
CA GLY A 111 -19.53 -7.46 7.51
C GLY A 111 -18.53 -8.36 8.23
N ALA A 112 -18.08 -9.48 7.65
CA ALA A 112 -16.91 -10.19 8.18
C ALA A 112 -15.64 -9.45 7.73
N SER A 113 -14.77 -9.10 8.67
CA SER A 113 -13.55 -8.32 8.37
C SER A 113 -12.30 -9.06 8.76
N LYS A 114 -11.24 -8.93 7.96
CA LYS A 114 -9.92 -9.52 8.20
C LYS A 114 -8.84 -8.46 8.09
N ILE A 115 -7.84 -8.54 8.96
CA ILE A 115 -6.62 -7.73 8.87
C ILE A 115 -5.47 -8.68 8.52
N TYR A 116 -4.71 -8.29 7.52
CA TYR A 116 -3.50 -8.96 7.10
C TYR A 116 -2.30 -8.05 7.32
N VAL A 117 -1.21 -8.62 7.80
CA VAL A 117 0.08 -7.94 8.00
C VAL A 117 1.15 -8.70 7.24
N SER A 118 1.89 -8.00 6.38
CA SER A 118 2.96 -8.57 5.56
C SER A 118 2.54 -9.86 4.83
N GLY A 119 1.37 -9.79 4.17
CA GLY A 119 0.83 -10.88 3.35
C GLY A 119 0.14 -12.01 4.13
N LEU A 120 0.19 -12.01 5.47
CA LEU A 120 -0.36 -13.07 6.32
C LEU A 120 -1.57 -12.58 7.11
N LEU A 121 -2.55 -13.47 7.33
CA LEU A 121 -3.70 -13.17 8.18
C LEU A 121 -3.22 -12.95 9.61
N ASP A 122 -3.52 -11.79 10.17
CA ASP A 122 -3.27 -11.46 11.58
C ASP A 122 -4.53 -11.75 12.40
N GLU A 123 -5.67 -11.19 12.02
CA GLU A 123 -6.92 -11.32 12.77
C GLU A 123 -8.14 -11.46 11.84
N GLU A 124 -9.21 -12.09 12.35
CA GLU A 124 -10.52 -12.21 11.70
C GLU A 124 -11.68 -11.93 12.67
N SER A 125 -12.55 -10.99 12.30
CA SER A 125 -13.83 -10.75 12.97
C SER A 125 -14.98 -11.36 12.17
N ASN A 126 -15.71 -12.27 12.82
CA ASN A 126 -16.93 -12.88 12.30
C ASN A 126 -18.20 -12.11 12.68
N VAL A 127 -18.07 -10.94 13.31
CA VAL A 127 -19.23 -10.13 13.70
C VAL A 127 -19.65 -9.30 12.50
N SER A 128 -20.78 -9.65 11.87
CA SER A 128 -21.36 -8.88 10.79
C SER A 128 -21.54 -7.42 11.21
N ILE A 129 -20.82 -6.55 10.51
CA ILE A 129 -21.12 -5.13 10.41
C ILE A 129 -22.61 -4.99 10.07
N SER A 130 -23.30 -4.15 10.83
CA SER A 130 -24.64 -3.70 10.49
C SER A 130 -24.63 -2.18 10.57
N GLY A 131 -25.33 -1.50 9.67
CA GLY A 131 -25.51 -0.06 9.69
C GLY A 131 -24.42 0.77 9.03
N LEU A 132 -23.42 0.18 8.37
CA LEU A 132 -22.63 0.95 7.40
C LEU A 132 -23.55 1.17 6.19
N THR A 133 -23.97 2.40 5.96
CA THR A 133 -24.84 2.71 4.83
C THR A 133 -24.06 3.51 3.82
N ALA A 134 -23.97 3.01 2.58
CA ALA A 134 -23.65 3.86 1.44
C ALA A 134 -24.64 5.03 1.47
N ASN A 135 -24.13 6.24 1.69
CA ASN A 135 -25.01 7.36 2.00
C ASN A 135 -25.55 8.01 0.71
N GLY A 136 -25.03 7.64 -0.47
CA GLY A 136 -25.27 8.35 -1.73
C GLY A 136 -24.87 9.84 -1.65
N ASN A 137 -24.19 10.19 -0.56
CA ASN A 137 -23.83 11.51 -0.06
C ASN A 137 -22.45 11.37 0.58
N ASN A 138 -21.57 10.53 0.03
CA ASN A 138 -20.14 10.63 0.29
C ASN A 138 -19.71 12.03 -0.15
N SER A 139 -19.90 12.99 0.74
CA SER A 139 -19.75 14.44 0.57
C SER A 139 -18.59 14.93 1.44
N ARG A 140 -17.84 13.98 1.98
CA ARG A 140 -16.66 14.17 2.80
C ARG A 140 -15.49 13.61 2.02
N ASN A 141 -14.40 14.34 2.09
CA ASN A 141 -13.18 13.92 1.45
C ASN A 141 -12.67 12.68 2.18
N LEU A 142 -11.88 11.88 1.47
CA LEU A 142 -11.02 10.90 2.09
C LEU A 142 -9.72 11.61 2.44
N GLU A 143 -9.29 11.52 3.69
CA GLU A 143 -7.96 11.96 4.11
C GLU A 143 -7.04 10.76 4.32
N LEU A 144 -5.86 10.82 3.71
CA LEU A 144 -4.76 9.90 4.02
C LEU A 144 -3.75 10.62 4.92
N GLY A 145 -3.36 9.96 6.02
CA GLY A 145 -2.37 10.51 6.95
C GLY A 145 -2.91 11.47 8.01
N ALA A 146 -4.22 11.70 8.10
CA ALA A 146 -4.81 12.50 9.17
C ALA A 146 -6.29 12.14 9.41
N ARG A 147 -6.82 12.57 10.56
CA ARG A 147 -8.25 12.55 10.86
C ARG A 147 -8.86 13.93 10.68
N LYS A 148 -9.91 14.03 9.86
CA LYS A 148 -10.70 15.25 9.73
C LYS A 148 -12.15 14.99 10.09
N VAL A 149 -12.68 15.78 11.03
CA VAL A 149 -14.07 15.67 11.49
C VAL A 149 -14.89 16.78 10.85
N TYR A 150 -15.80 16.41 9.94
CA TYR A 150 -16.66 17.33 9.20
C TYR A 150 -15.88 18.47 8.50
N SER A 151 -16.13 19.72 8.92
CA SER A 151 -15.45 20.93 8.43
C SER A 151 -14.35 21.41 9.38
N GLY A 152 -13.99 20.60 10.36
CA GLY A 152 -12.90 20.89 11.29
C GLY A 152 -11.53 20.80 10.63
N ASN A 153 -10.52 21.26 11.37
CA ASN A 153 -9.13 21.10 10.98
C ASN A 153 -8.71 19.63 11.14
N PRO A 154 -7.83 19.11 10.26
CA PRO A 154 -7.22 17.81 10.45
C PRO A 154 -6.45 17.73 11.79
N THR A 155 -6.41 16.53 12.35
CA THR A 155 -5.74 16.18 13.61
C THR A 155 -5.21 14.75 13.54
N LYS A 156 -4.42 14.30 14.52
CA LYS A 156 -3.96 12.91 14.62
C LYS A 156 -3.21 12.47 13.36
N PHE A 157 -2.25 13.31 12.99
CA PHE A 157 -1.43 13.17 11.80
C PHE A 157 -0.53 11.94 11.90
N LEU A 158 -0.30 11.30 10.76
CA LEU A 158 0.62 10.18 10.62
C LEU A 158 2.06 10.64 10.82
N HIS A 159 2.82 9.85 11.57
CA HIS A 159 4.26 9.96 11.74
C HIS A 159 4.91 8.83 10.95
N GLY A 160 5.42 9.12 9.74
CA GLY A 160 6.05 8.08 8.94
C GLY A 160 5.94 8.25 7.42
N ASN A 161 5.84 7.13 6.72
CA ASN A 161 5.73 7.07 5.27
C ASN A 161 4.55 6.19 4.85
N LEU A 162 3.87 6.56 3.76
CA LEU A 162 2.89 5.73 3.06
C LEU A 162 3.33 5.51 1.61
N ASP A 163 2.99 4.32 1.11
CA ASP A 163 3.29 3.90 -0.25
C ASP A 163 2.23 2.91 -0.74
N ASP A 164 2.06 2.82 -2.07
CA ASP A 164 1.24 1.82 -2.77
C ASP A 164 -0.16 1.59 -2.13
N VAL A 165 -0.93 2.69 -2.03
CA VAL A 165 -2.26 2.73 -1.39
C VAL A 165 -3.35 2.37 -2.39
N ALA A 166 -4.19 1.40 -2.07
CA ALA A 166 -5.22 0.90 -2.98
C ALA A 166 -6.53 0.53 -2.27
N MET A 167 -7.62 0.60 -3.03
CA MET A 167 -8.97 0.22 -2.58
C MET A 167 -9.68 -0.58 -3.68
N TRP A 168 -10.47 -1.56 -3.27
CA TRP A 168 -11.28 -2.41 -4.17
C TRP A 168 -12.74 -2.43 -3.73
N ASN A 169 -13.66 -2.52 -4.69
CA ASN A 169 -15.06 -2.86 -4.44
C ASN A 169 -15.31 -4.39 -4.45
N GLU A 170 -14.32 -5.14 -3.97
CA GLU A 170 -14.44 -6.56 -3.65
C GLU A 170 -13.55 -6.92 -2.45
N ALA A 171 -13.82 -8.07 -1.83
CA ALA A 171 -12.92 -8.67 -0.86
C ALA A 171 -11.81 -9.45 -1.59
N ILE A 172 -10.62 -8.89 -1.69
CA ILE A 172 -9.46 -9.57 -2.30
C ILE A 172 -9.09 -10.80 -1.47
N THR A 173 -8.64 -11.87 -2.12
CA THR A 173 -8.38 -13.14 -1.43
C THR A 173 -7.06 -13.12 -0.66
N ALA A 174 -6.89 -14.02 0.32
CA ALA A 174 -5.62 -14.16 1.05
C ALA A 174 -4.42 -14.44 0.12
N SER A 175 -4.62 -15.17 -0.98
CA SER A 175 -3.58 -15.42 -1.98
C SER A 175 -3.21 -14.16 -2.77
N GLU A 176 -4.18 -13.28 -3.02
CA GLU A 176 -3.96 -11.98 -3.65
C GLU A 176 -3.23 -11.04 -2.71
N VAL A 177 -3.67 -10.95 -1.45
CA VAL A 177 -2.96 -10.19 -0.40
C VAL A 177 -1.51 -10.64 -0.29
N PHE A 178 -1.26 -11.94 -0.23
CA PHE A 178 0.10 -12.47 -0.21
C PHE A 178 0.88 -12.10 -1.47
N SER A 179 0.26 -12.09 -2.65
CA SER A 179 0.95 -11.75 -3.90
C SER A 179 1.26 -10.25 -4.04
N ILE A 180 0.43 -9.38 -3.46
CA ILE A 180 0.71 -7.94 -3.38
C ILE A 180 1.88 -7.68 -2.42
N TYR A 181 1.94 -8.41 -1.31
CA TYR A 181 3.04 -8.33 -0.35
C TYR A 181 4.36 -8.94 -0.86
N ASP A 182 4.30 -10.14 -1.44
CA ASP A 182 5.44 -10.94 -1.87
C ASP A 182 6.00 -10.37 -3.18
N GLN A 183 6.65 -9.21 -3.07
CA GLN A 183 7.20 -8.37 -4.13
C GLN A 183 8.39 -9.01 -4.90
N GLY A 184 8.45 -10.34 -5.02
CA GLY A 184 9.35 -11.01 -5.96
C GLY A 184 9.11 -10.61 -7.43
N VAL A 185 7.97 -9.97 -7.69
CA VAL A 185 7.61 -9.25 -8.91
C VAL A 185 6.84 -8.00 -8.46
N ILE A 186 7.24 -6.81 -8.89
CA ILE A 186 6.44 -5.59 -8.67
C ILE A 186 5.05 -5.81 -9.29
N VAL A 187 4.00 -5.85 -8.48
CA VAL A 187 2.62 -6.00 -8.98
C VAL A 187 2.03 -4.62 -9.20
N ASP A 188 1.94 -4.19 -10.46
CA ASP A 188 1.10 -3.04 -10.81
C ASP A 188 -0.37 -3.45 -10.68
N LEU A 189 -1.04 -2.96 -9.62
CA LEU A 189 -2.41 -3.33 -9.27
C LEU A 189 -3.43 -2.95 -10.37
N SER A 190 -3.07 -2.06 -11.30
CA SER A 190 -3.93 -1.71 -12.43
C SER A 190 -4.08 -2.84 -13.47
N SER A 191 -3.36 -3.95 -13.30
CA SER A 191 -3.42 -5.11 -14.19
C SER A 191 -3.29 -6.44 -13.44
N ASN A 192 -3.99 -7.47 -13.92
CA ASN A 192 -3.87 -8.81 -13.34
C ASN A 192 -2.48 -9.40 -13.62
N ALA A 193 -1.84 -9.95 -12.58
CA ALA A 193 -0.52 -10.55 -12.66
C ALA A 193 -0.33 -11.63 -11.58
N SER A 194 0.36 -12.72 -11.91
CA SER A 194 0.61 -13.84 -10.98
C SER A 194 -0.70 -14.35 -10.36
N ASN A 195 -0.86 -14.33 -9.02
CA ASN A 195 -2.12 -14.71 -8.37
C ASN A 195 -3.05 -13.52 -8.11
N TYR A 196 -2.65 -12.29 -8.44
CA TYR A 196 -3.48 -11.09 -8.35
C TYR A 196 -4.43 -10.99 -9.56
N ASN A 197 -5.75 -11.04 -9.33
CA ASN A 197 -6.77 -11.01 -10.37
C ASN A 197 -7.91 -10.00 -10.14
N SER A 198 -7.71 -9.06 -9.21
CA SER A 198 -8.71 -8.07 -8.79
C SER A 198 -8.65 -6.71 -9.49
N SER A 199 -7.86 -6.54 -10.56
CA SER A 199 -7.69 -5.22 -11.20
C SER A 199 -9.00 -4.63 -11.76
N SER A 200 -9.99 -5.46 -12.11
CA SER A 200 -11.30 -4.99 -12.57
C SER A 200 -12.16 -4.32 -11.50
N ASN A 201 -11.84 -4.58 -10.22
CA ASN A 201 -12.57 -4.09 -9.05
C ASN A 201 -11.74 -3.05 -8.28
N LEU A 202 -10.57 -2.66 -8.81
CA LEU A 202 -9.74 -1.61 -8.24
C LEU A 202 -10.42 -0.26 -8.46
N VAL A 203 -10.72 0.45 -7.37
CA VAL A 203 -11.46 1.73 -7.40
C VAL A 203 -10.60 2.94 -7.06
N CYS A 204 -9.53 2.76 -6.28
CA CYS A 204 -8.52 3.77 -6.06
C CYS A 204 -7.12 3.13 -6.05
N TYR A 205 -6.13 3.78 -6.66
CA TYR A 205 -4.75 3.34 -6.60
C TYR A 205 -3.73 4.50 -6.66
N TRP A 206 -3.12 4.83 -5.53
CA TRP A 206 -2.07 5.84 -5.40
C TRP A 206 -0.72 5.20 -5.08
N ARG A 207 0.17 5.18 -6.07
CA ARG A 207 1.54 4.63 -5.94
C ARG A 207 2.50 5.51 -5.15
N PHE A 208 2.20 6.80 -4.96
CA PHE A 208 3.09 7.79 -4.36
C PHE A 208 4.51 7.87 -4.95
N ASN A 209 4.64 7.55 -6.24
CA ASN A 209 5.90 7.56 -6.99
C ASN A 209 6.14 8.85 -7.80
N GLU A 210 5.36 9.91 -7.58
CA GLU A 210 5.48 11.17 -8.34
C GLU A 210 6.78 11.94 -8.05
N GLY A 211 7.30 11.83 -6.82
CA GLY A 211 8.60 12.37 -6.41
C GLY A 211 8.70 13.89 -6.33
N GLN A 212 7.67 14.63 -6.75
CA GLN A 212 7.61 16.09 -6.71
C GLN A 212 6.17 16.60 -6.88
N GLY A 213 5.97 17.89 -6.56
CA GLY A 213 4.67 18.54 -6.70
C GLY A 213 3.76 18.30 -5.50
N SER A 214 2.51 18.71 -5.63
CA SER A 214 1.51 18.73 -4.54
C SER A 214 0.25 17.94 -4.90
N ALA A 215 0.37 16.91 -5.75
CA ALA A 215 -0.74 16.09 -6.18
C ALA A 215 -0.30 14.63 -6.28
N THR A 216 -1.24 13.72 -6.02
CA THR A 216 -1.09 12.29 -6.29
C THR A 216 -2.11 11.85 -7.33
N THR A 217 -1.68 10.96 -8.22
CA THR A 217 -2.49 10.44 -9.32
C THR A 217 -3.12 9.11 -8.90
N ASP A 218 -4.44 9.02 -9.05
CA ASP A 218 -5.15 7.76 -9.00
C ASP A 218 -4.98 7.02 -10.34
N LEU A 219 -4.47 5.80 -10.27
CA LEU A 219 -4.14 4.96 -11.43
C LEU A 219 -5.24 3.98 -11.81
N SER A 220 -6.31 3.87 -11.00
CA SER A 220 -7.49 3.07 -11.35
C SER A 220 -8.59 3.91 -11.98
N ALA A 221 -8.81 5.12 -11.47
CA ALA A 221 -9.88 6.01 -11.92
C ALA A 221 -9.42 7.47 -11.99
N ASN A 222 -10.15 8.41 -11.36
CA ASN A 222 -9.85 9.84 -11.37
C ASN A 222 -9.98 10.46 -9.96
N ASN A 223 -9.75 9.66 -8.91
CA ASN A 223 -9.75 10.10 -7.52
C ASN A 223 -8.40 10.73 -7.13
N ASN A 224 -7.90 11.66 -7.94
CA ASN A 224 -6.61 12.31 -7.69
C ASN A 224 -6.63 13.08 -6.35
N GLY A 225 -5.55 12.99 -5.59
CA GLY A 225 -5.42 13.64 -4.28
C GLY A 225 -4.56 14.90 -4.33
N SER A 226 -4.80 15.82 -3.39
CA SER A 226 -3.93 16.97 -3.13
C SER A 226 -3.03 16.68 -1.94
N VAL A 227 -1.72 16.82 -2.12
CA VAL A 227 -0.72 16.64 -1.06
C VAL A 227 -0.56 17.95 -0.29
N ILE A 228 -0.75 17.90 1.02
CA ILE A 228 -0.76 19.08 1.90
C ILE A 228 0.27 18.83 3.00
N GLY A 229 1.32 19.68 3.05
CA GLY A 229 2.42 19.58 4.02
C GLY A 229 3.44 18.47 3.70
N ALA A 230 2.95 17.27 3.41
CA ALA A 230 3.75 16.06 3.21
C ALA A 230 4.79 16.21 2.09
N SER A 231 5.89 15.45 2.22
CA SER A 231 7.03 15.52 1.30
C SER A 231 7.35 14.18 0.66
N TRP A 232 7.86 14.19 -0.57
CA TRP A 232 8.28 12.97 -1.25
C TRP A 232 9.59 12.43 -0.67
N SER A 233 9.63 11.13 -0.42
CA SER A 233 10.74 10.44 0.24
C SER A 233 11.28 9.31 -0.63
N THR A 234 12.59 9.07 -0.54
CA THR A 234 13.25 7.93 -1.19
C THR A 234 13.28 6.68 -0.32
N SER A 235 12.74 6.73 0.90
CA SER A 235 12.45 5.53 1.69
C SER A 235 11.19 4.90 1.11
N THR A 236 11.29 3.72 0.53
CA THR A 236 10.18 3.08 -0.20
C THR A 236 9.79 1.75 0.41
N SER A 237 8.55 1.34 0.16
CA SER A 237 8.05 0.02 0.54
C SER A 237 8.63 -1.14 -0.28
N LEU A 238 9.36 -0.82 -1.37
CA LEU A 238 10.06 -1.80 -2.19
C LEU A 238 10.96 -2.68 -1.34
N VAL A 239 10.55 -3.94 -1.20
CA VAL A 239 11.37 -5.01 -0.66
C VAL A 239 12.39 -5.36 -1.72
N ALA A 240 13.66 -5.21 -1.36
CA ALA A 240 14.81 -5.78 -2.04
C ALA A 240 14.47 -7.08 -2.80
N PHE A 241 14.74 -7.15 -4.11
CA PHE A 241 14.63 -8.41 -4.86
C PHE A 241 15.39 -9.52 -4.13
N LYS A 242 14.66 -10.57 -3.72
CA LYS A 242 15.17 -11.69 -2.93
C LYS A 242 15.07 -13.01 -3.70
N PRO A 243 16.04 -13.33 -4.57
CA PRO A 243 16.00 -14.56 -5.37
C PRO A 243 15.98 -15.80 -4.48
N GLN A 244 15.06 -16.73 -4.75
CA GLN A 244 14.97 -18.03 -4.07
C GLN A 244 15.97 -19.03 -4.63
N THR A 245 16.34 -18.86 -5.90
CA THR A 245 17.28 -19.75 -6.59
C THR A 245 18.39 -18.98 -7.29
N LYS A 246 19.54 -19.63 -7.48
CA LYS A 246 20.64 -19.07 -8.27
C LYS A 246 20.22 -18.73 -9.71
N ALA A 247 19.28 -19.48 -10.28
CA ALA A 247 18.79 -19.26 -11.63
C ALA A 247 17.97 -17.95 -11.74
N GLU A 248 17.16 -17.64 -10.73
CA GLU A 248 16.48 -16.35 -10.64
C GLU A 248 17.48 -15.19 -10.53
N LEU A 249 18.48 -15.31 -9.64
CA LEU A 249 19.52 -14.30 -9.52
C LEU A 249 20.30 -14.12 -10.82
N GLN A 250 20.67 -15.22 -11.51
CA GLN A 250 21.34 -15.14 -12.82
C GLN A 250 20.46 -14.42 -13.86
N THR A 251 19.16 -14.69 -13.87
CA THR A 251 18.22 -14.03 -14.78
C THR A 251 18.18 -12.52 -14.53
N ALA A 252 18.15 -12.11 -13.26
CA ALA A 252 18.20 -10.70 -12.88
C ALA A 252 19.53 -10.03 -13.26
N VAL A 253 20.67 -10.69 -13.00
CA VAL A 253 22.00 -10.19 -13.38
C VAL A 253 22.14 -10.08 -14.90
N ASP A 254 21.69 -11.07 -15.65
CA ASP A 254 21.74 -11.07 -17.12
C ASP A 254 20.89 -9.92 -17.69
N LEU A 255 19.70 -9.69 -17.11
CA LEU A 255 18.87 -8.55 -17.47
C LEU A 255 19.55 -7.23 -17.11
N TRP A 256 20.16 -7.11 -15.92
CA TRP A 256 20.88 -5.90 -15.50
C TRP A 256 21.99 -5.52 -16.47
N VAL A 257 22.74 -6.49 -16.96
CA VAL A 257 23.83 -6.28 -17.92
C VAL A 257 23.31 -5.98 -19.33
N SER A 258 22.24 -6.63 -19.76
CA SER A 258 21.74 -6.52 -21.15
C SER A 258 20.78 -5.35 -21.36
N ASP A 259 19.98 -5.01 -20.34
CA ASP A 259 19.02 -3.92 -20.30
C ASP A 259 18.81 -3.47 -18.85
N ASN A 260 19.71 -2.59 -18.39
CA ASN A 260 19.69 -2.04 -17.04
C ASN A 260 18.35 -1.35 -16.70
N ALA A 261 17.69 -0.69 -17.66
CA ALA A 261 16.42 -0.03 -17.41
C ALA A 261 15.30 -1.04 -17.10
N SER A 262 15.23 -2.14 -17.87
CA SER A 262 14.29 -3.23 -17.60
C SER A 262 14.61 -3.94 -16.28
N ALA A 263 15.88 -4.15 -15.96
CA ALA A 263 16.28 -4.76 -14.70
C ALA A 263 15.92 -3.91 -13.48
N LEU A 264 16.19 -2.60 -13.54
CA LEU A 264 15.81 -1.64 -12.51
C LEU A 264 14.29 -1.67 -12.27
N SER A 265 13.51 -1.72 -13.35
CA SER A 265 12.04 -1.80 -13.26
C SER A 265 11.51 -3.14 -12.75
N THR A 266 12.28 -4.23 -12.86
CA THR A 266 11.82 -5.58 -12.51
C THR A 266 12.32 -6.02 -11.13
N TYR A 267 13.55 -5.66 -10.78
CA TYR A 267 14.29 -6.16 -9.62
C TYR A 267 14.78 -5.06 -8.68
N GLY A 268 14.58 -3.78 -9.02
CA GLY A 268 15.17 -2.66 -8.28
C GLY A 268 16.68 -2.55 -8.49
N GLU A 269 17.31 -1.59 -7.79
CA GLU A 269 18.76 -1.33 -7.88
C GLU A 269 19.56 -2.55 -7.42
N ILE A 270 20.63 -2.92 -8.13
CA ILE A 270 21.39 -4.16 -7.87
C ILE A 270 22.01 -4.21 -6.47
N ASN A 271 22.37 -3.07 -5.89
CA ASN A 271 22.90 -2.97 -4.53
C ASN A 271 21.83 -3.16 -3.44
N THR A 272 20.55 -3.13 -3.80
CA THR A 272 19.45 -3.41 -2.87
C THR A 272 19.05 -4.87 -2.87
N TRP A 273 19.54 -5.73 -3.78
CA TRP A 273 19.08 -7.13 -3.88
C TRP A 273 19.48 -7.95 -2.63
N ASP A 274 18.50 -8.60 -2.00
CA ASP A 274 18.72 -9.50 -0.85
C ASP A 274 19.12 -10.89 -1.35
N VAL A 275 20.42 -11.10 -1.49
CA VAL A 275 21.00 -12.38 -1.93
C VAL A 275 21.24 -13.37 -0.79
N SER A 276 20.67 -13.15 0.41
CA SER A 276 20.94 -13.97 1.60
C SER A 276 20.58 -15.45 1.47
N LEU A 277 19.66 -15.80 0.57
CA LEU A 277 19.28 -17.19 0.28
C LEU A 277 20.20 -17.88 -0.73
N ILE A 278 21.04 -17.13 -1.43
CA ILE A 278 21.93 -17.66 -2.47
C ILE A 278 23.28 -18.04 -1.87
N THR A 279 23.58 -19.33 -1.90
CA THR A 279 24.83 -19.88 -1.33
C THR A 279 25.94 -20.08 -2.36
N ASP A 280 25.64 -20.00 -3.66
CA ASP A 280 26.61 -20.14 -4.76
C ASP A 280 26.55 -18.97 -5.74
N MET A 281 27.47 -18.02 -5.59
CA MET A 281 27.60 -16.84 -6.45
C MET A 281 28.51 -17.04 -7.66
N ARG A 282 29.08 -18.26 -7.85
CA ARG A 282 30.10 -18.49 -8.90
C ARG A 282 29.50 -18.26 -10.28
N GLY A 283 30.14 -17.40 -11.05
CA GLY A 283 29.85 -17.20 -12.47
C GLY A 283 28.75 -16.19 -12.78
N LEU A 284 28.10 -15.59 -11.77
CA LEU A 284 26.95 -14.67 -11.99
C LEU A 284 27.30 -13.49 -12.91
N ILE A 285 28.47 -12.87 -12.70
CA ILE A 285 28.98 -11.73 -13.48
C ILE A 285 30.19 -12.10 -14.35
N ARG A 286 30.38 -13.38 -14.64
CA ARG A 286 31.56 -13.85 -15.38
C ARG A 286 31.36 -13.57 -16.88
N GLU A 287 32.39 -13.01 -17.53
CA GLU A 287 32.37 -12.58 -18.94
C GLU A 287 31.36 -11.45 -19.26
N THR A 288 30.98 -10.62 -18.28
CA THR A 288 30.12 -9.45 -18.51
C THR A 288 30.93 -8.15 -18.54
N THR A 289 30.33 -7.06 -19.04
CA THR A 289 30.89 -5.70 -18.97
C THR A 289 30.51 -4.97 -17.67
N PHE A 290 29.94 -5.70 -16.70
CA PHE A 290 29.40 -5.13 -15.46
C PHE A 290 30.48 -4.39 -14.66
N ASN A 291 30.17 -3.16 -14.23
CA ASN A 291 31.06 -2.31 -13.43
C ASN A 291 30.32 -1.42 -12.42
N ASP A 292 29.06 -1.72 -12.12
CA ASP A 292 28.24 -0.94 -11.19
C ASP A 292 28.55 -1.28 -9.72
N ASP A 293 28.14 -0.38 -8.82
CA ASP A 293 28.29 -0.56 -7.39
C ASP A 293 27.33 -1.63 -6.86
N ILE A 294 27.87 -2.56 -6.08
CA ILE A 294 27.12 -3.63 -5.40
C ILE A 294 27.28 -3.56 -3.88
N SER A 295 27.90 -2.49 -3.38
CA SER A 295 28.04 -2.26 -1.94
C SER A 295 26.76 -1.66 -1.36
N SER A 296 26.40 -2.15 -0.18
CA SER A 296 25.34 -1.62 0.68
C SER A 296 25.87 -0.52 1.60
#